data_AF-A0AA38CU09-F1
#
_entry.id   AF-A0AA38CU09-F1
#
_cell.length_a   1.000
_cell.length_b   1.000
_cell.length_c   1.000
_cell.angle_alpha   90.00
_cell.angle_beta   90.00
_cell.angle_gamma   90.00
#
_symmetry.space_group_name_H-M   'P 1'
#
loop_
_entity.id
_entity.type
_entity.pdbx_description
1 polymer ?
#
loop_
_entity_poly.entity_id
_entity_poly.type
_entity_poly.pdbx_seq_one_letter_code
_entity_poly.pdbx_strand_id
1 'polypeptide(L)'
;GICIKVKLMIERRNDVDWRRTGALTPICNQGSECGCCWAFASVATAEAIYFIRRGVLISLFAQELIDCCGKEGCRGGSTYKVFSHMMKHNIASAVDYPYKGVESPCQEMTRKAISIDSFGYVPKNNELALEKAVRRQPVYVGIAMGKAFMDYKGGIFEEDCMGKQTWWNWIR
;
A
#
# COMPACT_ATOMS: atom_id res chain seq x y z
N GLY A 1 5.08 12.70 16.02
CA GLY A 1 5.06 12.35 14.59
C GLY A 1 6.47 12.04 14.15
N ILE A 2 6.66 11.02 13.30
CA ILE A 2 7.95 10.76 12.65
C ILE A 2 8.05 11.71 11.46
N CYS A 3 9.13 12.49 11.42
CA CYS A 3 9.69 12.98 10.18
C CYS A 3 10.51 11.83 9.60
N ILE A 4 10.05 11.19 8.52
CA ILE A 4 10.84 10.11 7.93
C ILE A 4 12.00 10.79 7.24
N LYS A 5 13.16 10.80 7.89
CA LYS A 5 14.42 11.13 7.23
C LYS A 5 14.78 9.88 6.43
N VAL A 6 14.25 9.78 5.20
CA VAL A 6 14.67 8.71 4.28
C VAL A 6 16.09 9.06 3.80
N LYS A 7 17.08 8.89 4.66
CA LYS A 7 18.46 8.84 4.22
C LYS A 7 18.65 7.45 3.62
N LEU A 8 18.28 7.30 2.35
CA LEU A 8 18.77 6.18 1.55
C LEU A 8 20.29 6.32 1.53
N MET A 9 20.95 5.52 2.38
CA MET A 9 22.40 5.42 2.37
C MET A 9 22.79 4.88 0.99
N ILE A 10 23.31 5.76 0.15
CA ILE A 10 23.95 5.41 -1.11
C ILE A 10 25.10 4.45 -0.78
N GLU A 11 25.05 3.29 -1.42
CA GLU A 11 26.06 2.22 -1.48
C GLU A 11 26.29 1.40 -0.18
N ARG A 12 25.44 0.38 0.05
CA ARG A 12 25.87 -0.85 0.72
C ARG A 12 25.48 -2.06 -0.13
N ARG A 13 26.29 -3.14 -0.10
CA ARG A 13 26.09 -4.45 -0.76
C ARG A 13 24.77 -5.18 -0.43
N ASN A 14 23.76 -4.50 0.13
CA ASN A 14 22.51 -5.03 0.68
C ASN A 14 21.27 -4.25 0.23
N ASP A 15 21.34 -3.48 -0.86
CA ASP A 15 20.19 -2.75 -1.40
C ASP A 15 19.07 -3.72 -1.82
N VAL A 16 17.84 -3.43 -1.39
CA VAL A 16 16.66 -4.22 -1.75
C VAL A 16 15.78 -3.41 -2.69
N ASP A 17 15.57 -3.95 -3.87
CA ASP A 17 14.64 -3.42 -4.86
C ASP A 17 13.76 -4.56 -5.40
N TRP A 18 12.54 -4.66 -4.87
CA TRP A 18 11.57 -5.67 -5.27
C TRP A 18 11.12 -5.56 -6.73
N ARG A 19 11.36 -4.43 -7.41
CA ARG A 19 11.09 -4.29 -8.85
C ARG A 19 11.98 -5.23 -9.68
N ARG A 20 13.17 -5.58 -9.16
CA ARG A 20 14.14 -6.44 -9.84
C ARG A 20 13.82 -7.93 -9.71
N THR A 21 12.82 -8.31 -8.91
CA THR A 21 12.48 -9.71 -8.64
C THR A 21 11.26 -10.22 -9.41
N GLY A 22 10.56 -9.33 -10.14
CA GLY A 22 9.29 -9.65 -10.79
C GLY A 22 8.08 -9.73 -9.86
N ALA A 23 8.23 -9.35 -8.58
CA ALA A 23 7.18 -9.46 -7.57
C ALA A 23 6.13 -8.34 -7.61
N LEU A 24 6.27 -7.36 -8.52
CA LEU A 24 5.46 -6.16 -8.55
C LEU A 24 4.71 -6.02 -9.87
N THR A 25 3.45 -5.60 -9.77
CA THR A 25 2.64 -5.18 -10.91
C THR A 25 3.08 -3.79 -11.42
N PRO A 26 2.67 -3.39 -12.64
CA PRO A 26 2.90 -2.04 -13.15
C PRO A 26 2.35 -0.95 -12.23
N ILE A 27 2.91 0.26 -12.31
CA ILE A 27 2.45 1.42 -11.53
C ILE A 27 0.97 1.68 -11.83
N CYS A 28 0.17 1.80 -10.76
CA CYS A 28 -1.25 2.13 -10.85
C CYS A 28 -1.51 3.63 -10.66
N ASN A 29 -2.65 4.10 -11.18
CA ASN A 29 -3.12 5.47 -11.00
C ASN A 29 -4.48 5.47 -10.29
N GLN A 30 -4.52 6.01 -9.07
CA GLN A 30 -5.76 6.14 -8.30
C GLN A 30 -6.65 7.32 -8.73
N GLY A 31 -6.13 8.28 -9.49
CA GLY A 31 -6.84 9.53 -9.82
C GLY A 31 -6.90 10.51 -8.65
N SER A 32 -7.35 11.74 -8.93
CA SER A 32 -7.47 12.83 -7.95
C SER A 32 -8.76 12.80 -7.14
N GLU A 33 -9.83 12.27 -7.72
CA GLU A 33 -11.19 12.38 -7.18
C GLU A 33 -11.51 11.34 -6.10
N CYS A 34 -10.65 10.33 -5.93
CA CYS A 34 -10.87 9.23 -4.99
C CYS A 34 -9.66 9.02 -4.09
N GLY A 35 -9.85 9.25 -2.79
CA GLY A 35 -8.88 9.01 -1.72
C GLY A 35 -8.72 7.52 -1.38
N CYS A 36 -8.45 6.68 -2.38
CA CYS A 36 -8.36 5.22 -2.25
C CYS A 36 -6.91 4.68 -2.20
N CYS A 37 -5.93 5.53 -1.88
CA CYS A 37 -4.51 5.13 -1.74
C CYS A 37 -4.33 3.92 -0.82
N TRP A 38 -5.16 3.84 0.23
CA TRP A 38 -5.21 2.73 1.19
C TRP A 38 -5.49 1.38 0.51
N ALA A 39 -6.36 1.35 -0.49
CA ALA A 39 -6.74 0.14 -1.21
C ALA A 39 -5.62 -0.28 -2.17
N PHE A 40 -5.08 0.67 -2.94
CA PHE A 40 -3.96 0.43 -3.85
C PHE A 40 -2.71 -0.10 -3.14
N ALA A 41 -2.29 0.54 -2.05
CA ALA A 41 -1.11 0.11 -1.31
C ALA A 41 -1.32 -1.26 -0.63
N SER A 42 -2.55 -1.58 -0.20
CA SER A 42 -2.86 -2.90 0.38
C SER A 42 -2.83 -3.99 -0.69
N VAL A 43 -3.40 -3.73 -1.87
CA VAL A 43 -3.37 -4.63 -3.03
C VAL A 43 -1.93 -4.92 -3.45
N ALA A 44 -1.10 -3.88 -3.65
CA ALA A 44 0.29 -4.07 -4.04
C ALA A 44 1.08 -4.91 -3.04
N THR A 45 0.79 -4.75 -1.74
CA THR A 45 1.40 -5.58 -0.68
C THR A 45 0.95 -7.04 -0.78
N ALA A 46 -0.34 -7.28 -1.02
CA ALA A 46 -0.93 -8.60 -1.15
C ALA A 46 -0.46 -9.35 -2.42
N GLU A 47 -0.39 -8.67 -3.57
CA GLU A 47 0.14 -9.20 -4.82
C GLU A 47 1.60 -9.63 -4.65
N ALA A 48 2.43 -8.78 -4.02
CA ALA A 48 3.83 -9.07 -3.84
C ALA A 48 4.09 -10.25 -2.92
N ILE A 49 3.39 -10.34 -1.77
CA ILE A 49 3.55 -11.49 -0.87
C ILE A 49 3.03 -12.78 -1.52
N TYR A 50 1.97 -12.69 -2.32
CA TYR A 50 1.47 -13.84 -3.08
C TYR A 50 2.53 -14.34 -4.07
N PHE A 51 3.16 -13.43 -4.84
CA PHE A 51 4.27 -13.77 -5.73
C PHE A 51 5.44 -14.42 -4.96
N ILE A 52 5.86 -13.84 -3.83
CA ILE A 52 6.97 -14.37 -3.02
C ILE A 52 6.66 -15.80 -2.54
N ARG A 53 5.41 -16.12 -2.24
CA ARG A 53 5.00 -17.44 -1.71
C ARG A 53 4.70 -18.46 -2.79
N ARG A 54 4.20 -18.05 -3.95
CA ARG A 54 3.66 -18.94 -4.99
C ARG A 54 4.44 -18.92 -6.30
N GLY A 55 5.28 -17.90 -6.51
CA GLY A 55 6.00 -17.68 -7.77
C GLY A 55 5.12 -17.20 -8.93
N VAL A 56 3.86 -16.85 -8.66
CA VAL A 56 2.89 -16.41 -9.66
C VAL A 56 2.53 -14.97 -9.40
N LEU A 57 2.72 -14.10 -10.41
CA LEU A 57 2.30 -12.71 -10.33
C LEU A 57 0.82 -12.64 -10.67
N ILE A 58 0.03 -12.13 -9.74
CA ILE A 58 -1.38 -11.86 -9.95
C ILE A 58 -1.64 -10.37 -9.88
N SER A 59 -2.60 -9.90 -10.67
CA SER A 59 -3.14 -8.56 -10.53
C SER A 59 -4.50 -8.64 -9.86
N LEU A 60 -4.65 -7.92 -8.77
CA LEU A 60 -5.89 -7.69 -8.03
C LEU A 60 -6.24 -6.20 -8.23
N PHE A 61 -7.49 -5.82 -7.98
CA PHE A 61 -7.84 -4.40 -8.01
C PHE A 61 -8.36 -3.86 -6.70
N ALA A 62 -8.02 -2.59 -6.49
CA ALA A 62 -8.45 -1.78 -5.36
C ALA A 62 -9.97 -1.56 -5.33
N GLN A 63 -10.69 -1.71 -6.45
CA GLN A 63 -12.10 -1.35 -6.54
C GLN A 63 -13.00 -2.20 -5.64
N GLU A 64 -12.78 -3.51 -5.57
CA GLU A 64 -13.53 -4.35 -4.64
C GLU A 64 -13.34 -3.89 -3.20
N LEU A 65 -12.12 -3.50 -2.82
CA LEU A 65 -11.87 -2.96 -1.49
C LEU A 65 -12.59 -1.62 -1.30
N ILE A 66 -12.57 -0.73 -2.29
CA ILE A 66 -13.28 0.56 -2.24
C ILE A 66 -14.79 0.34 -2.02
N ASP A 67 -15.38 -0.61 -2.74
CA ASP A 67 -16.82 -0.85 -2.73
C ASP A 67 -17.28 -1.71 -1.54
N CYS A 68 -16.48 -2.67 -1.10
CA CYS A 68 -16.86 -3.72 -0.14
C CYS A 68 -16.17 -3.63 1.21
N CYS A 69 -14.99 -2.99 1.30
CA CYS A 69 -14.23 -2.91 2.55
C CYS A 69 -14.61 -1.65 3.35
N GLY A 70 -15.76 -1.71 4.03
CA GLY A 70 -16.22 -0.66 4.95
C GLY A 70 -17.17 0.32 4.29
N LYS A 71 -17.20 1.56 4.81
CA LYS A 71 -18.07 2.65 4.31
C LYS A 71 -17.28 3.87 3.87
N GLU A 72 -15.95 3.82 3.99
CA GLU A 72 -15.08 4.95 3.80
C GLU A 72 -14.71 5.14 2.31
N GLY A 73 -14.55 4.08 1.53
CA GLY A 73 -14.42 4.13 0.07
C GLY A 73 -13.39 5.16 -0.42
N CYS A 74 -13.86 6.14 -1.19
CA CYS A 74 -13.06 7.25 -1.71
C CYS A 74 -12.76 8.34 -0.69
N ARG A 75 -13.32 8.28 0.52
CA ARG A 75 -13.04 9.21 1.63
C ARG A 75 -11.89 8.74 2.53
N GLY A 76 -11.24 7.62 2.20
CA GLY A 76 -10.14 7.04 2.96
C GLY A 76 -10.44 5.61 3.40
N GLY A 77 -9.57 5.03 4.22
CA GLY A 77 -9.73 3.64 4.65
C GLY A 77 -8.83 3.26 5.82
N SER A 78 -9.16 2.13 6.45
CA SER A 78 -8.44 1.61 7.61
C SER A 78 -7.67 0.36 7.23
N THR A 79 -6.34 0.42 7.27
CA THR A 79 -5.43 -0.70 6.98
C THR A 79 -5.82 -1.99 7.73
N TYR A 80 -6.25 -1.87 8.99
CA TYR A 80 -6.74 -3.02 9.77
C TYR A 80 -7.98 -3.65 9.13
N LYS A 81 -8.98 -2.85 8.75
CA LYS A 81 -10.22 -3.35 8.13
C LYS A 81 -9.92 -4.04 6.81
N VAL A 82 -9.01 -3.47 6.02
CA VAL A 82 -8.63 -3.99 4.71
C VAL A 82 -7.98 -5.34 4.83
N PHE A 83 -6.89 -5.47 5.59
CA PHE A 83 -6.23 -6.76 5.74
C PHE A 83 -7.14 -7.78 6.46
N SER A 84 -7.97 -7.35 7.42
CA SER A 84 -8.99 -8.23 8.00
C SER A 84 -10.02 -8.69 6.98
N HIS A 85 -10.40 -7.84 6.02
CA HIS A 85 -11.29 -8.20 4.92
C HIS A 85 -10.62 -9.21 4.00
N MET A 86 -9.36 -8.99 3.60
CA MET A 86 -8.57 -9.93 2.77
C MET A 86 -8.31 -11.29 3.42
N MET A 87 -8.36 -11.37 4.75
CA MET A 87 -8.29 -12.64 5.49
C MET A 87 -9.61 -13.40 5.47
N LYS A 88 -10.74 -12.69 5.56
CA LYS A 88 -12.08 -13.30 5.65
C LYS A 88 -12.70 -13.55 4.28
N HIS A 89 -12.35 -12.72 3.31
CA HIS A 89 -12.87 -12.71 1.97
C HIS A 89 -11.68 -12.74 1.02
N ASN A 90 -11.72 -13.65 0.06
CA ASN A 90 -10.76 -13.61 -1.03
C ASN A 90 -11.08 -12.39 -1.91
N ILE A 91 -10.04 -11.75 -2.42
CA ILE A 91 -10.17 -10.65 -3.37
C ILE A 91 -10.27 -11.21 -4.78
N ALA A 92 -11.09 -10.60 -5.62
CA ALA A 92 -11.22 -10.86 -7.04
C ALA A 92 -9.99 -10.43 -7.82
N SER A 93 -9.85 -11.01 -9.01
CA SER A 93 -8.81 -10.61 -9.94
C SER A 93 -9.12 -9.24 -10.53
N ALA A 94 -8.08 -8.57 -11.02
CA ALA A 94 -8.20 -7.33 -11.75
C ALA A 94 -9.15 -7.42 -12.96
N VAL A 95 -9.20 -8.58 -13.62
CA VAL A 95 -10.06 -8.79 -14.79
C VAL A 95 -11.53 -8.88 -14.40
N ASP A 96 -11.82 -9.52 -13.26
CA ASP A 96 -13.20 -9.77 -12.82
C ASP A 96 -13.81 -8.52 -12.16
N TYR A 97 -13.00 -7.62 -11.57
CA TYR A 97 -13.48 -6.40 -10.90
C TYR A 97 -12.68 -5.15 -11.31
N PRO A 98 -12.95 -4.56 -12.50
CA PRO A 98 -12.18 -3.43 -13.02
C PRO A 98 -12.26 -2.16 -12.16
N TYR A 99 -11.18 -1.38 -12.16
CA TYR A 99 -11.11 -0.09 -11.48
C TYR A 99 -11.99 0.98 -12.13
N LYS A 100 -12.77 1.70 -11.31
CA LYS A 100 -13.68 2.77 -11.74
C LYS A 100 -13.31 4.14 -11.15
N GLY A 101 -12.54 4.17 -10.07
CA GLY A 101 -12.13 5.41 -9.40
C GLY A 101 -13.25 6.18 -8.72
N VAL A 102 -14.36 5.51 -8.41
CA VAL A 102 -15.51 6.05 -7.68
C VAL A 102 -16.09 4.95 -6.79
N GLU A 103 -16.76 5.33 -5.70
CA GLU A 103 -17.54 4.40 -4.89
C GLU A 103 -18.71 3.82 -5.72
N SER A 104 -18.83 2.50 -5.75
CA SER A 104 -19.96 1.79 -6.34
C SER A 104 -20.56 0.80 -5.32
N PRO A 105 -21.80 0.32 -5.52
CA PRO A 105 -22.33 -0.75 -4.69
C PRO A 105 -21.41 -1.99 -4.73
N CYS A 106 -21.14 -2.57 -3.55
CA CYS A 106 -20.36 -3.79 -3.44
C CYS A 106 -20.98 -4.92 -4.28
N GLN A 107 -20.17 -5.52 -5.15
CA GLN A 107 -20.55 -6.67 -5.95
C GLN A 107 -19.89 -7.92 -5.38
N GLU A 108 -20.70 -8.89 -4.94
CA GLU A 108 -20.15 -10.17 -4.50
C GLU A 108 -19.57 -10.94 -5.69
N MET A 109 -18.28 -11.26 -5.59
CA MET A 109 -17.59 -12.04 -6.60
C MET A 109 -17.62 -13.53 -6.25
N THR A 110 -18.10 -14.33 -7.20
CA THR A 110 -18.10 -15.80 -7.11
C THR A 110 -16.72 -16.37 -7.44
N ARG A 111 -15.99 -15.73 -8.36
CA ARG A 111 -14.58 -16.04 -8.67
C ARG A 111 -13.68 -15.21 -7.77
N LYS A 112 -12.86 -15.93 -7.02
CA LYS A 112 -12.04 -15.41 -5.93
C LYS A 112 -10.59 -15.76 -6.19
N ALA A 113 -9.71 -14.77 -6.21
CA ALA A 113 -8.35 -14.94 -6.68
C ALA A 113 -7.39 -15.35 -5.54
N ILE A 114 -7.32 -14.57 -4.47
CA ILE A 114 -6.41 -14.84 -3.34
C ILE A 114 -7.00 -14.46 -1.99
N SER A 115 -6.49 -15.06 -0.92
CA SER A 115 -6.59 -14.59 0.48
C SER A 115 -5.20 -14.42 1.10
N ILE A 116 -5.15 -13.69 2.21
CA ILE A 116 -3.95 -13.63 3.06
C ILE A 116 -4.20 -14.38 4.38
N ASP A 117 -3.17 -15.03 4.91
CA ASP A 117 -3.30 -15.84 6.13
C ASP A 117 -3.26 -14.99 7.41
N SER A 118 -2.50 -13.88 7.39
CA SER A 118 -2.33 -12.98 8.53
C SER A 118 -1.70 -11.65 8.11
N PHE A 119 -1.78 -10.66 8.99
CA PHE A 119 -1.04 -9.41 8.88
C PHE A 119 -0.53 -8.98 10.27
N GLY A 120 0.49 -8.13 10.27
CA GLY A 120 1.09 -7.59 11.49
C GLY A 120 1.63 -6.19 11.26
N TYR A 121 1.96 -5.51 12.36
CA TYR A 121 2.49 -4.16 12.32
C TYR A 121 4.00 -4.15 12.54
N VAL A 122 4.70 -3.35 11.76
CA VAL A 122 6.07 -2.95 12.09
C VAL A 122 5.99 -1.96 13.26
N PRO A 123 6.87 -2.08 14.28
CA PRO A 123 6.92 -1.11 15.37
C PRO A 123 7.07 0.32 14.84
N LYS A 124 6.19 1.21 15.29
CA LYS A 124 6.24 2.62 14.91
C LYS A 124 7.55 3.25 15.36
N ASN A 125 8.00 4.27 14.63
CA ASN A 125 9.20 5.05 14.95
C ASN A 125 10.49 4.20 15.01
N ASN A 126 10.55 3.10 14.25
CA ASN A 126 11.67 2.19 14.25
C ASN A 126 12.13 1.86 12.82
N GLU A 127 13.01 2.69 12.28
CA GLU A 127 13.55 2.55 10.92
C GLU A 127 14.28 1.22 10.72
N LEU A 128 15.02 0.73 11.73
CA LEU A 128 15.71 -0.55 11.64
C LEU A 128 14.73 -1.73 11.56
N ALA A 129 13.60 -1.66 12.26
CA ALA A 129 12.55 -2.67 12.16
C ALA A 129 11.88 -2.63 10.77
N LEU A 130 11.64 -1.43 10.23
CA LEU A 130 11.11 -1.26 8.88
C LEU A 130 12.07 -1.78 7.82
N GLU A 131 13.37 -1.46 7.93
CA GLU A 131 14.41 -1.98 7.04
C GLU A 131 14.40 -3.51 7.04
N LYS A 132 14.41 -4.14 8.22
CA LYS A 132 14.34 -5.61 8.34
C LYS A 132 13.08 -6.20 7.72
N ALA A 133 11.94 -5.52 7.81
CA ALA A 133 10.68 -5.97 7.22
C ALA A 133 10.73 -5.86 5.68
N VAL A 134 11.16 -4.72 5.15
CA VAL A 134 11.28 -4.48 3.69
C VAL A 134 12.24 -5.45 3.03
N ARG A 135 13.32 -5.88 3.72
CA ARG A 135 14.24 -6.92 3.21
C ARG A 135 13.59 -8.30 3.03
N ARG A 136 12.44 -8.55 3.66
CA ARG A 136 11.73 -9.84 3.60
C ARG A 136 10.57 -9.84 2.62
N GLN A 137 9.86 -8.72 2.51
CA GLN A 137 8.74 -8.52 1.59
C GLN A 137 8.40 -7.02 1.49
N PRO A 138 7.67 -6.58 0.45
CA PRO A 138 7.06 -5.26 0.44
C PRO A 138 6.14 -5.03 1.65
N VAL A 139 6.10 -3.78 2.12
CA VAL A 139 5.38 -3.36 3.34
C VAL A 139 4.50 -2.17 2.99
N TYR A 140 3.24 -2.21 3.41
CA TYR A 140 2.35 -1.05 3.36
C TYR A 140 2.89 0.05 4.27
N VAL A 141 3.05 1.27 3.75
CA VAL A 141 3.45 2.45 4.52
C VAL A 141 2.54 3.63 4.21
N GLY A 142 2.12 4.35 5.26
CA GLY A 142 1.46 5.64 5.11
C GLY A 142 2.49 6.77 5.14
N ILE A 143 2.40 7.70 4.20
CA ILE A 143 3.22 8.91 4.15
C ILE A 143 2.32 10.15 4.11
N ALA A 144 2.77 11.24 4.74
CA ALA A 144 2.12 12.53 4.60
C ALA A 144 2.65 13.21 3.32
N MET A 145 1.75 13.72 2.49
CA MET A 145 2.11 14.38 1.23
C MET A 145 1.83 15.89 1.32
N GLY A 146 2.91 16.68 1.37
CA GLY A 146 2.85 18.14 1.30
C GLY A 146 2.97 18.67 -0.13
N LYS A 147 2.93 19.99 -0.30
CA LYS A 147 3.11 20.65 -1.60
C LYS A 147 4.44 20.30 -2.26
N ALA A 148 5.53 20.28 -1.48
CA ALA A 148 6.85 19.89 -1.99
C ALA A 148 6.86 18.47 -2.57
N PHE A 149 6.08 17.55 -1.99
CA PHE A 149 5.96 16.18 -2.49
C PHE A 149 5.18 16.12 -3.82
N MET A 150 4.17 16.97 -4.01
CA MET A 150 3.42 17.05 -5.26
C MET A 150 4.29 17.52 -6.44
N ASP A 151 5.27 18.38 -6.18
CA ASP A 151 6.18 18.92 -7.19
C ASP A 151 7.44 18.06 -7.42
N TYR A 152 7.61 16.97 -6.66
CA TYR A 152 8.79 16.11 -6.72
C TYR A 152 9.04 15.51 -8.12
N LYS A 153 10.29 15.55 -8.58
CA LYS A 153 10.71 15.05 -9.91
C LYS A 153 11.84 14.01 -9.89
N GLY A 154 12.54 13.83 -8.76
CA GLY A 154 13.64 12.88 -8.65
C GLY A 154 14.62 13.23 -7.52
N GLY A 155 15.53 12.30 -7.23
CA GLY A 155 16.51 12.43 -6.15
C GLY A 155 16.09 11.73 -4.85
N ILE A 156 16.64 12.16 -3.71
CA ILE A 156 16.17 11.77 -2.39
C ILE A 156 15.31 12.91 -1.88
N PHE A 157 14.04 12.63 -1.56
CA PHE A 157 13.14 13.64 -1.02
C PHE A 157 13.49 13.93 0.44
N GLU A 158 13.84 15.19 0.73
CA GLU A 158 14.09 15.70 2.06
C GLU A 158 13.25 16.97 2.27
N GLU A 159 12.37 16.95 3.27
CA GLU A 159 11.60 18.13 3.70
C GLU A 159 11.82 18.34 5.20
N ASP A 160 12.10 19.58 5.60
CA ASP A 160 12.36 19.91 7.00
C ASP A 160 11.03 19.94 7.77
N CYS A 161 10.81 18.96 8.65
CA CYS A 161 9.57 18.82 9.41
C CYS A 161 9.46 19.79 10.60
N MET A 162 10.31 20.81 10.69
CA MET A 162 10.29 21.78 11.78
C MET A 162 9.09 22.75 11.65
N GLY A 163 8.04 22.50 12.45
CA GLY A 163 7.16 23.58 12.90
C GLY A 163 5.67 23.54 12.52
N LYS A 164 5.15 22.48 11.90
CA LYS A 164 3.69 22.32 11.73
C LYS A 164 3.17 21.02 12.34
N GLN A 165 3.20 20.98 13.67
CA GLN A 165 2.36 20.10 14.47
C GLN A 165 0.90 20.54 14.37
N THR A 166 0.23 20.27 13.25
CA THR A 166 -1.23 20.22 13.22
C THR A 166 -1.62 19.15 12.20
N TRP A 167 -2.12 18.01 12.69
CA TRP A 167 -2.90 16.99 11.94
C TRP A 167 -2.28 15.70 11.40
N TRP A 168 -1.22 15.07 11.93
CA TRP A 168 -0.84 13.71 11.45
C TRP A 168 -0.32 12.75 12.54
N ASN A 169 -1.23 12.06 13.22
CA ASN A 169 -0.96 10.96 14.17
C ASN A 169 -1.25 9.56 13.57
N TRP A 170 -1.15 9.40 12.25
CA TRP A 170 -1.48 8.13 11.57
C TRP A 170 -0.34 7.61 10.71
N ILE A 171 0.77 7.27 11.33
CA ILE A 171 1.57 6.14 10.84
C ILE A 171 1.08 4.94 11.65
N ARG A 172 0.33 4.04 11.00
CA ARG A 172 0.03 2.69 11.49
C ARG A 172 0.75 1.71 10.61
#